data_AF-A0A5D2TIN2-F1
#
_entry.id   AF-A0A5D2TIN2-F1
#
_cell.length_a   1.000
_cell.length_b   1.000
_cell.length_c   1.000
_cell.angle_alpha   90.00
_cell.angle_beta   90.00
_cell.angle_gamma   90.00
#
_symmetry.space_group_name_H-M   'P 1'
#
loop_
_entity.id
_entity.type
_entity.pdbx_description
1 polymer ?
#
loop_
_entity_poly.entity_id
_entity_poly.type
_entity_poly.pdbx_seq_one_letter_code
_entity_poly.pdbx_strand_id
1 'polypeptide(L)'
;MDKYLHGLFDLANDPAAEVRKLVCAAFVQLIEVRPSVLEPHMKNAIEYMLQVNKDTDDEAALEACEFWSAYCDAQLPPEILREYFTTSNSSMLIVC
;
A
#
# COMPACT_ATOMS: atom_id res chain seq x y z
N MET A 1 -1.43 6.06 -17.43
CA MET A 1 -1.33 5.82 -15.98
C MET A 1 -1.68 4.37 -15.65
N ASP A 2 -2.73 3.83 -16.26
CA ASP A 2 -3.15 2.44 -16.06
C ASP A 2 -2.07 1.40 -16.39
N LYS A 3 -1.23 1.64 -17.42
CA LYS A 3 -0.08 0.78 -17.73
C LYS A 3 0.98 0.77 -16.62
N TYR A 4 1.17 1.90 -15.94
CA TYR A 4 2.11 2.01 -14.83
C TYR A 4 1.58 1.23 -13.62
N LEU A 5 0.30 1.43 -13.27
CA LEU A 5 -0.35 0.67 -12.20
C LEU A 5 -0.35 -0.83 -12.46
N HIS A 6 -0.67 -1.27 -13.69
CA HIS A 6 -0.56 -2.68 -14.06
C HIS A 6 0.87 -3.21 -13.86
N GLY A 7 1.89 -2.47 -14.32
CA GLY A 7 3.28 -2.86 -14.11
C GLY A 7 3.66 -2.98 -12.63
N LEU A 8 3.16 -2.10 -11.76
CA LEU A 8 3.37 -2.22 -10.31
C LEU A 8 2.72 -3.48 -9.75
N PHE A 9 1.48 -3.79 -10.15
CA PHE A 9 0.79 -4.99 -9.69
C PHE A 9 1.43 -6.29 -10.24
N ASP A 10 1.99 -6.26 -11.45
CA ASP A 10 2.74 -7.38 -12.01
C ASP A 10 4.01 -7.68 -11.18
N LEU A 11 4.63 -6.66 -10.60
CA LEU A 11 5.85 -6.74 -9.78
C LEU A 11 5.58 -6.93 -8.28
N ALA A 12 4.33 -6.81 -7.83
CA ALA A 12 3.95 -6.82 -6.42
C ALA A 12 4.42 -8.09 -5.67
N ASN A 13 4.47 -9.23 -6.36
CA ASN A 13 4.88 -10.52 -5.78
C ASN A 13 6.25 -10.99 -6.28
N ASP A 14 7.09 -10.06 -6.75
CA ASP A 14 8.43 -10.41 -7.22
C ASP A 14 9.24 -11.11 -6.09
N PRO A 15 10.01 -12.16 -6.40
CA PRO A 15 10.79 -12.87 -5.39
C PRO A 15 11.85 -11.99 -4.71
N ALA A 16 12.35 -10.95 -5.38
CA ALA A 16 13.31 -10.02 -4.79
C ALA A 16 12.61 -9.01 -3.88
N ALA A 17 12.98 -9.01 -2.59
CA ALA A 17 12.44 -8.05 -1.62
C ALA A 17 12.68 -6.59 -2.05
N GLU A 18 13.82 -6.29 -2.67
CA GLU A 18 14.13 -4.97 -3.21
C GLU A 18 13.08 -4.50 -4.24
N VAL A 19 12.59 -5.40 -5.10
CA VAL A 19 11.56 -5.06 -6.08
C VAL A 19 10.25 -4.74 -5.37
N ARG A 20 9.85 -5.55 -4.38
CA ARG A 20 8.63 -5.31 -3.59
C ARG A 20 8.71 -3.99 -2.82
N LYS A 21 9.88 -3.68 -2.23
CA LYS A 21 10.16 -2.38 -1.60
C LYS A 21 9.95 -1.22 -2.57
N LEU A 22 10.52 -1.30 -3.78
CA LEU A 22 10.33 -0.26 -4.81
C LEU A 22 8.88 -0.13 -5.26
N VAL A 23 8.11 -1.22 -5.29
CA VAL A 23 6.67 -1.18 -5.57
C VAL A 23 5.92 -0.46 -4.45
N CYS A 24 6.24 -0.73 -3.17
CA CYS A 24 5.67 0.01 -2.04
C CYS A 24 5.98 1.51 -2.13
N ALA A 25 7.25 1.88 -2.32
CA ALA A 25 7.69 3.26 -2.48
C ALA A 25 6.96 3.98 -3.63
N ALA A 26 6.73 3.27 -4.74
CA ALA A 26 5.99 3.79 -5.88
C ALA A 26 4.52 4.09 -5.55
N PHE A 27 3.87 3.25 -4.73
CA PHE A 27 2.50 3.49 -4.26
C PHE A 27 2.43 4.63 -3.24
N VAL A 28 3.42 4.77 -2.34
CA VAL A 28 3.56 5.90 -1.41
C VAL A 28 3.63 7.21 -2.20
N GLN A 29 4.56 7.32 -3.15
CA GLN A 29 4.68 8.51 -3.98
C GLN A 29 3.39 8.79 -4.78
N LEU A 30 2.72 7.74 -5.25
CA LEU A 30 1.50 7.89 -6.05
C LEU A 30 0.33 8.44 -5.22
N ILE A 31 0.14 7.97 -3.99
CA ILE A 31 -0.93 8.45 -3.12
C ILE A 31 -0.67 9.90 -2.67
N GLU A 32 0.59 10.29 -2.47
CA GLU A 32 0.98 11.66 -2.12
C GLU A 32 0.74 12.65 -3.26
N VAL A 33 1.18 12.30 -4.48
CA VAL A 33 1.19 13.23 -5.62
C VAL A 33 -0.12 13.19 -6.40
N ARG A 34 -0.77 12.02 -6.48
CA ARG A 34 -1.93 11.83 -7.35
C ARG A 34 -2.91 10.76 -6.85
N PRO A 35 -3.54 10.96 -5.68
CA PRO A 35 -4.44 9.97 -5.07
C PRO A 35 -5.64 9.62 -5.96
N SER A 36 -6.14 10.56 -6.78
CA SER A 36 -7.27 10.34 -7.70
C SER A 36 -7.02 9.28 -8.77
N VAL A 37 -5.75 9.00 -9.10
CA VAL A 37 -5.38 7.91 -10.00
C VAL A 37 -5.44 6.56 -9.30
N LEU A 38 -5.10 6.53 -8.01
CA LEU A 38 -5.07 5.31 -7.22
C LEU A 38 -6.47 4.93 -6.74
N GLU A 39 -7.37 5.90 -6.58
CA GLU A 39 -8.74 5.72 -6.08
C GLU A 39 -9.51 4.53 -6.71
N PRO A 40 -9.54 4.31 -8.04
CA PRO A 40 -10.22 3.16 -8.65
C PRO A 40 -9.58 1.81 -8.31
N HIS A 41 -8.30 1.82 -7.91
CA HIS A 41 -7.50 0.64 -7.61
C HIS A 41 -7.15 0.54 -6.11
N MET A 42 -7.72 1.42 -5.28
CA MET A 42 -7.32 1.60 -3.88
C MET A 42 -7.47 0.30 -3.08
N LYS A 43 -8.52 -0.46 -3.35
CA LYS A 43 -8.76 -1.76 -2.73
C LYS A 43 -7.58 -2.73 -2.93
N ASN A 44 -7.12 -2.87 -4.17
CA ASN A 44 -6.01 -3.75 -4.51
C ASN A 44 -4.69 -3.26 -3.90
N ALA A 45 -4.49 -1.94 -3.86
CA ALA A 45 -3.31 -1.33 -3.24
C ALA A 45 -3.28 -1.58 -1.72
N ILE A 46 -4.42 -1.43 -1.03
CA ILE A 46 -4.56 -1.73 0.39
C ILE A 46 -4.29 -3.21 0.67
N GLU A 47 -4.91 -4.12 -0.11
CA GLU A 47 -4.69 -5.57 0.04
C GLU A 47 -3.21 -5.93 -0.14
N TYR A 48 -2.55 -5.32 -1.12
CA TYR A 48 -1.12 -5.47 -1.33
C TYR A 48 -0.29 -4.96 -0.15
N MET A 49 -0.55 -3.74 0.34
CA MET A 49 0.20 -3.17 1.47
C MET A 49 0.02 -3.98 2.76
N LEU A 50 -1.18 -4.53 2.99
CA LEU A 50 -1.43 -5.43 4.12
C LEU A 50 -0.68 -6.76 3.99
N GLN A 51 -0.44 -7.23 2.77
CA GLN A 51 0.39 -8.40 2.51
C GLN A 51 1.87 -8.09 2.79
N VAL A 52 2.40 -6.97 2.28
CA VAL A 52 3.82 -6.59 2.46
C VAL A 52 4.13 -6.20 3.91
N ASN A 53 3.18 -5.67 4.67
CA ASN A 53 3.34 -5.48 6.13
C ASN A 53 3.62 -6.80 6.89
N LYS A 54 3.44 -7.96 6.27
CA LYS A 54 3.74 -9.28 6.83
C LYS A 54 4.92 -9.96 6.12
N ASP A 55 5.64 -9.20 5.29
CA ASP A 55 6.81 -9.69 4.60
C ASP A 55 7.89 -10.11 5.61
N THR A 56 8.69 -11.10 5.23
CA THR A 56 9.84 -11.55 6.04
C THR A 56 11.01 -10.57 5.96
N ASP A 57 11.02 -9.70 4.96
CA ASP A 57 11.99 -8.64 4.80
C ASP A 57 11.52 -7.36 5.51
N ASP A 58 12.27 -6.97 6.54
CA ASP A 58 11.92 -5.82 7.39
C ASP A 58 11.91 -4.49 6.62
N GLU A 59 12.75 -4.34 5.58
CA GLU A 59 12.77 -3.09 4.78
C GLU A 59 11.52 -2.98 3.91
N ALA A 60 11.10 -4.06 3.25
CA ALA A 60 9.85 -4.08 2.50
C ALA A 60 8.64 -3.84 3.42
N ALA A 61 8.61 -4.47 4.60
CA ALA A 61 7.55 -4.27 5.58
C ALA A 61 7.51 -2.83 6.12
N LEU A 62 8.67 -2.20 6.33
CA LEU A 62 8.76 -0.81 6.77
C LEU A 62 8.25 0.16 5.69
N GLU A 63 8.61 -0.04 4.44
CA GLU A 63 8.15 0.79 3.33
C GLU A 63 6.61 0.73 3.18
N ALA A 64 6.01 -0.45 3.39
CA ALA A 64 4.56 -0.60 3.42
C ALA A 64 3.90 0.13 4.59
N CYS A 65 4.62 0.41 5.68
CA CYS A 65 4.11 1.23 6.78
C CYS A 65 3.97 2.71 6.38
N GLU A 66 4.89 3.23 5.58
CA GLU A 66 4.86 4.63 5.13
C GLU A 66 3.60 4.96 4.32
N PHE A 67 3.08 3.97 3.57
CA PHE A 67 1.85 4.12 2.79
C PHE A 67 0.66 4.56 3.65
N TRP A 68 0.53 4.09 4.88
CA TRP A 68 -0.61 4.42 5.71
C TRP A 68 -0.57 5.85 6.24
N SER A 69 0.62 6.34 6.58
CA SER A 69 0.82 7.76 6.88
C SER A 69 0.44 8.63 5.68
N ALA A 70 0.92 8.27 4.48
CA ALA A 70 0.58 8.99 3.26
C ALA A 70 -0.92 8.91 2.91
N TYR A 71 -1.60 7.78 3.17
CA TYR A 71 -3.04 7.63 3.00
C TYR A 71 -3.83 8.58 3.91
N CYS A 72 -3.44 8.67 5.18
CA CYS A 72 -4.08 9.58 6.15
C CYS A 72 -3.91 11.04 5.73
N ASP A 73 -2.74 11.43 5.26
CA ASP A 73 -2.44 12.79 4.81
C ASP A 73 -3.17 13.16 3.51
N ALA A 74 -3.43 12.18 2.64
CA ALA A 74 -4.14 12.37 1.38
C ALA A 74 -5.63 12.71 1.52
N GLN A 75 -6.17 12.77 2.76
CA GLN A 75 -7.58 13.09 3.06
C GLN A 75 -8.58 12.21 2.30
N LEU A 76 -8.21 10.95 2.08
CA LEU A 76 -9.05 9.97 1.41
C LEU A 76 -10.19 9.49 2.31
N PRO A 77 -11.32 9.02 1.73
CA PRO A 77 -12.44 8.51 2.51
C PRO A 77 -12.01 7.41 3.49
N PRO A 78 -12.22 7.57 4.80
CA PRO A 78 -11.83 6.58 5.80
C PRO A 78 -12.68 5.30 5.73
N GLU A 79 -13.84 5.35 5.05
CA GLU A 79 -14.75 4.22 4.90
C GLU A 79 -14.08 3.02 4.22
N ILE A 80 -13.16 3.26 3.30
CA ILE A 80 -12.43 2.20 2.58
C ILE A 80 -11.61 1.35 3.57
N LEU A 81 -10.97 1.98 4.56
CA LEU A 81 -10.17 1.28 5.55
C LEU A 81 -11.02 0.53 6.59
N ARG A 82 -12.28 0.95 6.83
CA ARG A 82 -13.16 0.31 7.83
C ARG A 82 -13.38 -1.17 7.58
N GLU A 83 -13.45 -1.59 6.31
CA GLU A 83 -13.56 -3.02 5.95
C GLU A 83 -12.36 -3.83 6.47
N TYR A 84 -11.18 -3.23 6.51
CA TYR A 84 -9.92 -3.89 6.88
C TYR A 84 -9.64 -3.90 8.39
N PHE A 85 -10.12 -2.89 9.13
CA PHE A 85 -9.96 -2.84 10.60
C PHE A 85 -10.75 -3.90 11.36
N THR A 86 -11.89 -4.35 10.84
CA THR A 86 -12.72 -5.38 11.50
C THR A 86 -12.13 -6.78 11.39
N THR A 87 -11.22 -6.99 10.44
CA THR A 87 -10.60 -8.29 10.14
C THR A 87 -9.25 -8.42 10.83
N SER A 88 -9.21 -8.38 12.18
CA SER A 88 -8.05 -8.70 13.05
C SER A 88 -6.65 -8.47 12.43
N ASN A 89 -6.41 -7.30 11.83
CA ASN A 89 -5.14 -7.01 11.17
C ASN A 89 -4.34 -6.11 12.08
N SER A 90 -3.61 -6.73 13.02
CA SER A 90 -2.79 -6.02 14.02
C SER A 90 -1.79 -5.04 13.39
N SER A 91 -1.38 -5.27 12.14
CA SER A 91 -0.53 -4.37 11.37
C SER A 91 -1.15 -2.98 11.14
N MET A 92 -2.50 -2.88 11.12
CA MET A 92 -3.21 -1.62 10.94
C MET A 92 -3.40 -0.86 12.27
N LEU A 93 -3.28 -1.55 13.42
CA LEU A 93 -3.31 -0.92 14.75
C LEU A 93 -2.01 -0.17 15.07
N ILE A 94 -0.92 -0.40 14.34
CA ILE A 94 0.38 0.26 14.55
C ILE A 94 0.37 1.71 14.02
N VAL A 95 -0.59 2.06 13.15
CA VAL A 95 -0.66 3.37 12.48
C VAL A 95 -1.58 4.36 13.22
N CYS A 96 -2.28 3.93 14.28
CA CYS A 96 -3.12 4.79 15.12
C CYS A 96 -2.50 5.06 16.49
#